data_AF-A0A3A0E1C9-F1
#
_entry.id   AF-A0A3A0E1C9-F1
#
_cell.length_a   1.000
_cell.length_b   1.000
_cell.length_c   1.000
_cell.angle_alpha   90.00
_cell.angle_beta   90.00
_cell.angle_gamma   90.00
#
_symmetry.space_group_name_H-M   'P 1'
#
loop_
_entity.id
_entity.type
_entity.pdbx_description
1 polymer ?
#
loop_
_entity_poly.entity_id
_entity_poly.type
_entity_poly.pdbx_seq_one_letter_code
_entity_poly.pdbx_strand_id
1 'polypeptide(L)'
;MPMNARQRVLDCLAGRPVDRPPLLPVVMMFCADQVGVSYGQYVRDYRTLVEAQVRTAELFDLDCVSCMSDPAREAADCGAAVEYYAD
;
A
#
# COMPACT_ATOMS: atom_id res chain seq x y z
N MET A 1 -23.62 -14.64 -4.29
CA MET A 1 -22.79 -13.56 -4.89
C MET A 1 -21.34 -14.02 -4.84
N PRO A 2 -20.50 -13.70 -5.83
CA PRO A 2 -19.07 -14.01 -5.78
C PRO A 2 -18.41 -13.31 -4.56
N MET A 3 -17.38 -13.95 -3.99
CA MET A 3 -16.63 -13.42 -2.85
C MET A 3 -15.85 -12.17 -3.29
N ASN A 4 -16.00 -11.07 -2.55
CA ASN A 4 -15.21 -9.85 -2.79
C ASN A 4 -13.90 -9.86 -2.00
N ALA A 5 -12.97 -8.95 -2.33
CA ALA A 5 -11.66 -8.84 -1.70
C ALA A 5 -11.74 -8.74 -0.17
N ARG A 6 -12.59 -7.85 0.35
CA ARG A 6 -12.77 -7.67 1.81
C ARG A 6 -13.22 -8.97 2.47
N GLN A 7 -14.20 -9.66 1.90
CA GLN A 7 -14.70 -10.93 2.42
C GLN A 7 -13.60 -12.00 2.41
N ARG A 8 -12.86 -12.11 1.30
CA ARG A 8 -11.73 -13.03 1.14
C ARG A 8 -10.67 -12.82 2.23
N VAL A 9 -10.26 -11.58 2.46
CA VAL A 9 -9.27 -11.24 3.49
C VAL A 9 -9.79 -11.61 4.89
N LEU A 10 -11.00 -11.20 5.24
CA LEU A 10 -11.56 -11.44 6.57
C LEU A 10 -11.86 -12.93 6.85
N ASP A 11 -12.26 -13.70 5.83
CA ASP A 11 -12.47 -15.14 5.94
C ASP A 11 -11.14 -15.88 6.10
N CYS A 12 -10.13 -15.52 5.29
CA CYS A 12 -8.79 -16.08 5.42
C CYS A 12 -8.22 -15.85 6.83
N LEU A 13 -8.31 -14.61 7.35
CA LEU A 13 -7.83 -14.27 8.70
C LEU A 13 -8.56 -15.04 9.80
N ALA A 14 -9.82 -15.40 9.57
CA ALA A 14 -10.62 -16.18 10.51
C ALA A 14 -10.50 -17.71 10.32
N GLY A 15 -9.61 -18.17 9.42
CA GLY A 15 -9.45 -19.60 9.11
C GLY A 15 -10.67 -20.23 8.41
N ARG A 16 -11.53 -19.42 7.79
CA ARG A 16 -12.68 -19.90 7.01
C ARG A 16 -12.25 -20.22 5.56
N PRO A 17 -12.99 -21.11 4.86
CA PRO A 17 -12.74 -21.36 3.45
C PRO A 17 -12.86 -20.09 2.60
N VAL A 18 -11.93 -19.92 1.66
CA VAL A 18 -11.90 -18.84 0.67
C VAL A 18 -11.82 -19.40 -0.74
N ASP A 19 -12.19 -18.60 -1.73
CA ASP A 19 -12.13 -18.97 -3.16
C ASP A 19 -10.71 -19.06 -3.70
N ARG A 20 -9.81 -18.20 -3.21
CA ARG A 20 -8.36 -18.21 -3.47
C ARG A 20 -7.61 -17.52 -2.31
N PRO A 21 -6.29 -17.72 -2.16
CA PRO A 21 -5.49 -16.93 -1.23
C PRO A 21 -5.64 -15.41 -1.52
N PRO A 22 -5.76 -14.55 -0.49
CA PRO A 22 -5.77 -13.11 -0.67
C PRO A 22 -4.39 -12.59 -1.11
N LEU A 23 -4.38 -11.65 -2.05
CA LEU A 23 -3.20 -10.98 -2.59
C LEU A 23 -2.96 -9.67 -1.82
N LEU A 24 -2.07 -9.71 -0.84
CA LEU A 24 -1.74 -8.59 0.07
C LEU A 24 -0.22 -8.26 0.07
N PRO A 25 0.39 -7.93 -1.08
CA PRO A 25 1.82 -7.64 -1.16
C PRO A 25 2.18 -6.27 -0.57
N VAL A 26 3.45 -6.12 -0.18
CA VAL A 26 4.04 -4.81 0.14
C VAL A 26 4.57 -4.19 -1.16
N VAL A 27 3.95 -3.09 -1.61
CA VAL A 27 4.12 -2.55 -2.98
C VAL A 27 4.63 -1.10 -3.02
N MET A 28 5.26 -0.58 -1.96
CA MET A 28 5.60 0.85 -1.80
C MET A 28 6.28 1.51 -3.02
N MET A 29 7.55 1.21 -3.30
CA MET A 29 8.26 1.78 -4.47
C MET A 29 7.56 1.42 -5.79
N PHE A 30 7.04 0.21 -5.89
CA PHE A 30 6.31 -0.26 -7.06
C PHE A 30 5.06 0.58 -7.36
N CYS A 31 4.36 1.08 -6.34
CA CYS A 31 3.24 2.01 -6.48
C CYS A 31 3.69 3.36 -7.05
N ALA A 32 4.82 3.89 -6.60
CA ALA A 32 5.38 5.14 -7.14
C ALA A 32 5.64 5.01 -8.65
N ASP A 33 6.19 3.86 -9.09
CA ASP A 33 6.41 3.57 -10.51
C ASP A 33 5.11 3.57 -11.32
N GLN A 34 3.99 3.11 -10.74
CA GLN A 34 2.70 3.04 -11.46
C GLN A 34 2.09 4.40 -11.77
N VAL A 35 2.52 5.47 -11.08
CA VAL A 35 2.06 6.85 -11.29
C VAL A 35 3.17 7.78 -11.78
N GLY A 36 4.37 7.25 -12.04
CA GLY A 36 5.48 8.01 -12.64
C GLY A 36 6.08 9.07 -11.73
N VAL A 37 6.10 8.83 -10.41
CA VAL A 37 6.68 9.73 -9.41
C VAL A 37 7.87 9.10 -8.73
N SER A 38 8.76 9.92 -8.16
CA SER A 38 9.85 9.42 -7.34
C SER A 38 9.33 8.80 -6.04
N TYR A 39 10.10 7.90 -5.43
CA TYR A 39 9.72 7.32 -4.14
C TYR A 39 9.64 8.39 -3.06
N GLY A 40 10.57 9.35 -3.08
CA GLY A 40 10.53 10.54 -2.22
C GLY A 40 9.22 11.33 -2.32
N GLN A 41 8.63 11.47 -3.51
CA GLN A 41 7.33 12.12 -3.68
C GLN A 41 6.19 11.28 -3.09
N TYR A 42 6.19 9.97 -3.39
CA TYR A 42 5.22 9.01 -2.87
C TYR A 42 5.14 9.03 -1.33
N VAL A 43 6.29 9.06 -0.65
CA VAL A 43 6.31 9.02 0.82
C VAL A 43 6.01 10.36 1.48
N ARG A 44 6.25 11.51 0.81
CA ARG A 44 6.05 12.83 1.43
C ARG A 44 4.67 13.43 1.21
N ASP A 45 4.00 13.12 0.09
CA ASP A 45 2.64 13.60 -0.20
C ASP A 45 1.61 12.47 -0.06
N TYR A 46 0.71 12.60 0.92
CA TYR A 46 -0.36 11.61 1.16
C TYR A 46 -1.31 11.47 -0.04
N ARG A 47 -1.46 12.50 -0.88
CA ARG A 47 -2.31 12.45 -2.08
C ARG A 47 -1.68 11.54 -3.12
N THR A 48 -0.39 11.71 -3.37
CA THR A 48 0.41 10.83 -4.24
C THR A 48 0.41 9.40 -3.71
N LEU A 49 0.54 9.20 -2.40
CA LEU A 49 0.43 7.87 -1.79
C LEU A 49 -0.91 7.20 -2.11
N VAL A 50 -2.02 7.90 -1.87
CA VAL A 50 -3.36 7.36 -2.09
C VAL A 50 -3.59 7.04 -3.57
N GLU A 51 -3.23 7.97 -4.46
CA GLU A 51 -3.35 7.76 -5.91
C GLU A 51 -2.58 6.52 -6.36
N ALA A 52 -1.32 6.41 -5.96
CA ALA A 52 -0.44 5.31 -6.33
C ALA A 52 -0.93 3.96 -5.79
N GLN A 53 -1.40 3.90 -4.54
CA GLN A 53 -1.91 2.67 -3.94
C GLN A 53 -3.23 2.21 -4.58
N VAL A 54 -4.16 3.13 -4.82
CA VAL A 54 -5.43 2.81 -5.50
C VAL A 54 -5.16 2.35 -6.93
N ARG A 55 -4.32 3.07 -7.68
CA ARG A 55 -3.96 2.73 -9.06
C ARG A 55 -3.34 1.34 -9.16
N THR A 56 -2.40 1.01 -8.28
CA THR A 56 -1.78 -0.33 -8.25
C THR A 56 -2.78 -1.40 -7.87
N ALA A 57 -3.66 -1.16 -6.89
CA ALA A 57 -4.67 -2.13 -6.49
C ALA A 57 -5.61 -2.49 -7.66
N GLU A 58 -6.03 -1.48 -8.43
CA GLU A 58 -6.87 -1.67 -9.63
C GLU A 58 -6.13 -2.41 -10.76
N LEU A 59 -4.87 -2.06 -11.02
CA LEU A 59 -4.09 -2.66 -12.12
C LEU A 59 -3.75 -4.13 -11.90
N PHE A 60 -3.57 -4.54 -10.64
CA PHE A 60 -3.06 -5.86 -10.28
C PHE A 60 -4.08 -6.72 -9.51
N ASP A 61 -5.35 -6.30 -9.40
CA ASP A 61 -6.41 -6.99 -8.65
C ASP A 61 -5.98 -7.31 -7.20
N LEU A 62 -5.36 -6.33 -6.52
CA LEU A 62 -4.95 -6.50 -5.13
C LEU A 62 -6.17 -6.56 -4.21
N ASP A 63 -6.07 -7.37 -3.16
CA ASP A 63 -7.16 -7.54 -2.20
C ASP A 63 -7.21 -6.44 -1.12
N CYS A 64 -6.26 -5.50 -1.13
CA CYS A 64 -6.25 -4.34 -0.26
C CYS A 64 -5.64 -3.10 -0.91
N VAL A 65 -6.01 -1.95 -0.35
CA VAL A 65 -5.30 -0.68 -0.51
C VAL A 65 -4.63 -0.40 0.83
N SER A 66 -3.32 -0.15 0.81
CA SER A 66 -2.53 0.09 2.02
C SER A 66 -2.11 1.55 2.12
N CYS A 67 -2.04 2.10 3.34
CA CYS A 67 -1.50 3.44 3.59
C CYS A 67 0.01 3.41 3.91
N MET A 68 0.69 2.31 3.56
CA MET A 68 2.09 2.09 3.91
C MET A 68 3.02 3.04 3.12
N SER A 69 3.70 3.93 3.84
CA SER A 69 4.75 4.85 3.35
C SER A 69 6.14 4.36 3.79
N ASP A 70 7.08 5.27 4.08
CA ASP A 70 8.35 4.96 4.73
C ASP A 70 8.20 4.71 6.26
N PRO A 71 9.17 4.01 6.89
CA PRO A 71 9.18 3.79 8.34
C PRO A 71 9.63 5.01 9.15
N ALA A 72 10.14 6.07 8.52
CA ALA A 72 10.64 7.25 9.23
C ALA A 72 9.53 8.21 9.65
N ARG A 73 8.28 8.05 9.18
CA ARG A 73 7.15 8.90 9.60
C ARG A 73 6.90 8.87 11.11
N GLU A 74 6.83 7.68 11.69
CA GLU A 74 6.62 7.55 13.15
C GLU A 74 7.79 8.15 13.93
N ALA A 75 9.02 7.94 13.46
CA ALA A 75 10.21 8.54 14.07
C ALA A 75 10.20 10.07 13.97
N ALA A 76 9.81 10.64 12.82
CA ALA A 76 9.67 12.08 12.63
C ALA A 76 8.61 12.67 13.58
N ASP A 77 7.47 12.00 13.74
CA ASP A 77 6.41 12.41 14.68
C ASP A 77 6.89 12.37 16.14
N CYS A 78 7.83 11.48 16.45
CA CYS A 78 8.51 11.40 17.75
C CYS A 78 9.68 12.40 17.90
N GLY A 79 9.94 13.25 16.89
CA GLY A 79 10.96 14.30 16.93
C GLY A 79 12.34 13.89 16.43
N ALA A 80 12.47 12.74 15.77
CA ALA A 80 13.73 12.36 15.12
C ALA A 80 14.06 13.30 13.96
N ALA A 81 15.35 13.61 13.79
CA ALA A 81 15.83 14.31 12.60
C ALA A 81 15.83 13.34 11.42
N VAL A 82 14.87 13.47 10.52
CA VAL A 82 14.76 12.66 9.29
C VAL A 82 15.36 13.43 8.13
N GLU A 83 16.37 12.84 7.51
CA GLU A 83 16.95 13.31 6.25
C GLU A 83 16.35 12.54 5.10
N TYR A 84 16.09 13.25 4.00
CA TYR A 84 15.68 12.62 2.77
C TYR A 84 16.71 12.89 1.68
N TYR A 85 17.15 11.82 1.04
CA TYR A 85 18.08 11.88 -0.07
C TYR A 85 17.31 11.86 -1.39
N ALA A 86 17.96 12.35 -2.45
CA ALA A 86 17.43 12.18 -3.80
C ALA A 86 17.65 10.73 -4.26
N ASP A 87 16.66 10.22 -5.01
CA ASP A 87 16.64 8.89 -5.61
C ASP A 87 17.60 8.81 -6.82
#